data_AF-A0A357WR18-F1
#
_entry.id   AF-A0A357WR18-F1
#
_cell.length_a   1.000
_cell.length_b   1.000
_cell.length_c   1.000
_cell.angle_alpha   90.00
_cell.angle_beta   90.00
_cell.angle_gamma   90.00
#
_symmetry.space_group_name_H-M   'P 1'
#
loop_
_entity.id
_entity.type
_entity.pdbx_description
1 polymer ?
#
loop_
_entity_poly.entity_id
_entity_poly.type
_entity_poly.pdbx_seq_one_letter_code
_entity_poly.pdbx_strand_id
1 'polypeptide(L)'
;PDIFRFPGGSVNSYNQTIYLEIIDEMTRRGFTYYDWNVSSVDTNAGITPARIERNVINGTKKYARSIVLFHDSSNKHATVSALDGIIKKLKKQGYIFDCLTNKVKPIIFKK
;
A
#
# COMPACT_ATOMS: atom_id res chain seq x y z
N PRO A 1 -11.09 1.42 15.47
CA PRO A 1 -10.29 0.94 14.32
C PRO A 1 -9.11 0.12 14.82
N ASP A 2 -8.90 -1.07 14.26
CA ASP A 2 -7.90 -2.04 14.80
C ASP A 2 -6.64 -2.14 13.95
N ILE A 3 -6.62 -1.41 12.83
CA ILE A 3 -5.51 -1.37 11.89
C ILE A 3 -4.98 0.05 11.71
N PHE A 4 -3.69 0.17 11.42
CA PHE A 4 -2.99 1.44 11.25
C PHE A 4 -1.99 1.42 10.09
N ARG A 5 -1.69 2.58 9.51
CA ARG A 5 -0.60 2.76 8.56
C ARG A 5 0.20 4.00 8.95
N PHE A 6 1.50 3.83 9.19
CA PHE A 6 2.38 4.94 9.50
C PHE A 6 2.48 5.90 8.30
N PRO A 7 2.42 7.23 8.52
CA PRO A 7 2.76 8.20 7.49
C PRO A 7 4.17 7.93 6.95
N GLY A 8 4.29 7.78 5.63
CA GLY A 8 5.57 7.42 4.99
C GLY A 8 6.00 5.96 5.13
N GLY A 9 5.24 5.12 5.85
CA GLY A 9 5.59 3.74 6.17
C GLY A 9 6.26 3.61 7.53
N SER A 10 6.26 2.41 8.09
CA SER A 10 6.77 2.13 9.45
C SER A 10 8.24 2.46 9.60
N VAL A 11 9.02 2.36 8.52
CA VAL A 11 10.42 2.79 8.43
C VAL A 11 10.55 3.78 7.28
N ASN A 12 10.91 5.02 7.56
CA ASN A 12 11.08 6.08 6.57
C ASN A 12 12.14 7.12 6.99
N SER A 13 12.42 8.08 6.11
CA SER A 13 13.48 9.07 6.31
C SER A 13 13.26 10.01 7.50
N TYR A 14 12.01 10.22 7.91
CA TYR A 14 11.62 11.15 8.98
C TYR A 14 11.60 10.52 10.37
N ASN A 15 11.46 9.19 10.45
CA ASN A 15 11.37 8.46 11.73
C ASN A 15 12.59 7.57 12.01
N GLN A 16 13.70 7.75 11.29
CA GLN A 16 14.86 6.85 11.35
C GLN A 16 15.41 6.57 12.75
N THR A 17 15.29 7.54 13.67
CA THR A 17 15.79 7.47 15.04
C THR A 17 14.74 7.03 16.05
N ILE A 18 13.46 6.97 15.68
CA ILE A 18 12.34 6.71 16.61
C ILE A 18 11.37 5.64 16.11
N TYR A 19 11.66 4.97 14.98
CA TYR A 19 10.71 4.06 14.34
C TYR A 19 10.36 2.86 15.24
N LEU A 20 11.32 2.36 16.03
CA LEU A 20 11.08 1.26 16.96
C LEU A 20 10.11 1.70 18.06
N GLU A 21 10.36 2.85 18.68
CA GLU A 21 9.59 3.39 19.78
C GLU A 21 8.13 3.67 19.37
N ILE A 22 7.91 4.24 18.19
CA ILE A 22 6.55 4.50 17.70
C ILE A 22 5.84 3.21 17.26
N ILE A 23 6.56 2.21 16.74
CA ILE A 23 5.98 0.90 16.41
C ILE A 23 5.57 0.17 17.68
N ASP A 24 6.43 0.17 18.70
CA ASP A 24 6.17 -0.45 20.00
C ASP A 24 4.97 0.21 20.67
N GLU A 25 4.89 1.54 20.66
CA GLU A 25 3.76 2.25 21.26
C GLU A 25 2.43 1.94 20.54
N MET A 26 2.42 1.90 19.21
CA MET A 26 1.21 1.56 18.47
C MET A 26 0.79 0.10 18.67
N THR A 27 1.76 -0.81 18.77
CA THR A 27 1.52 -2.22 19.05
C THR A 27 0.99 -2.40 20.48
N ARG A 28 1.55 -1.70 21.47
CA ARG A 28 1.09 -1.70 22.86
C ARG A 28 -0.35 -1.20 23.00
N ARG A 29 -0.76 -0.26 22.15
CA ARG A 29 -2.15 0.24 22.06
C ARG A 29 -3.11 -0.74 21.35
N GLY A 30 -2.62 -1.86 20.84
CA GLY A 30 -3.42 -2.91 20.21
C GLY A 30 -3.62 -2.77 18.70
N PHE A 31 -2.89 -1.86 18.02
CA PHE A 31 -3.00 -1.72 16.57
C PHE A 31 -2.19 -2.77 15.83
N THR A 32 -2.77 -3.35 14.79
CA THR A 32 -2.01 -4.06 13.75
C THR A 32 -1.65 -3.09 12.63
N TYR A 33 -0.37 -2.90 12.32
CA TYR A 33 0.02 -1.97 11.27
C TYR A 33 0.38 -2.66 9.95
N TYR A 34 0.18 -1.94 8.85
CA TYR A 34 0.44 -2.43 7.49
C TYR A 34 1.24 -1.39 6.70
N ASP A 35 2.36 -1.84 6.14
CA ASP A 35 3.02 -1.19 5.01
C ASP A 35 2.52 -1.80 3.70
N TRP A 36 3.31 -1.67 2.63
CA TRP A 36 2.98 -2.17 1.30
C TRP A 36 4.21 -2.84 0.66
N ASN A 37 4.00 -3.77 -0.26
CA ASN A 37 5.07 -4.35 -1.09
C ASN A 37 4.97 -3.95 -2.57
N VAL A 38 3.89 -3.26 -2.95
CA VAL A 38 3.67 -2.72 -4.29
C VAL A 38 3.31 -1.25 -4.19
N SER A 39 4.04 -0.40 -4.90
CA SER A 39 3.72 1.03 -5.02
C SER A 39 3.06 1.31 -6.37
N SER A 40 1.95 2.05 -6.34
CA SER A 40 1.32 2.58 -7.56
C SER A 40 2.07 3.77 -8.17
N VAL A 41 2.98 4.37 -7.39
CA VAL A 41 3.70 5.63 -7.65
C VAL A 41 2.80 6.82 -8.02
N ASP A 42 1.55 6.81 -7.55
CA ASP A 42 0.53 7.83 -7.81
C ASP A 42 0.79 9.20 -7.16
N THR A 43 1.89 9.33 -6.42
CA THR A 43 2.42 10.59 -5.89
C THR A 43 3.41 11.28 -6.81
N ASN A 44 3.91 10.60 -7.85
CA ASN A 44 4.92 11.17 -8.72
C ASN A 44 4.37 12.31 -9.58
N ALA A 45 5.18 13.35 -9.78
CA ALA A 45 4.84 14.42 -10.71
C ALA A 45 4.64 13.88 -12.13
N GLY A 46 3.61 14.38 -12.83
CA GLY A 46 3.30 13.96 -14.21
C GLY A 46 2.85 12.50 -14.34
N ILE A 47 2.41 11.86 -13.25
CA ILE A 47 1.93 10.48 -13.31
C ILE A 47 0.67 10.36 -14.16
N THR A 48 0.57 9.29 -14.95
CA THR A 48 -0.59 9.00 -15.80
C THR A 48 -1.31 7.73 -15.33
N PRO A 49 -2.63 7.58 -15.60
CA PRO A 49 -3.37 6.37 -15.26
C PRO A 49 -2.72 5.09 -15.81
N ALA A 50 -2.24 5.14 -17.06
CA ALA A 50 -1.56 4.01 -17.70
C ALA A 50 -0.24 3.61 -17.00
N ARG A 51 0.50 4.58 -16.46
CA ARG A 51 1.74 4.31 -15.71
C ARG A 51 1.42 3.72 -14.34
N ILE A 52 0.36 4.21 -13.67
CA ILE A 52 -0.15 3.64 -12.42
C ILE A 52 -0.54 2.18 -12.64
N GLU A 53 -1.41 1.89 -13.63
CA GLU A 53 -1.81 0.52 -13.95
C GLU A 53 -0.60 -0.37 -14.21
N ARG A 54 0.32 0.05 -15.09
CA ARG A 54 1.52 -0.73 -15.41
C ARG A 54 2.34 -1.08 -14.17
N ASN A 55 2.56 -0.13 -13.26
CA ASN A 55 3.34 -0.35 -12.06
C ASN A 55 2.66 -1.33 -11.10
N VAL A 56 1.34 -1.21 -10.93
CA VAL A 56 0.57 -2.12 -10.07
C VAL A 56 0.57 -3.53 -10.64
N ILE A 57 0.31 -3.70 -11.93
CA ILE A 57 0.29 -5.01 -12.58
C ILE A 57 1.67 -5.68 -12.56
N ASN A 58 2.74 -4.91 -12.81
CA ASN A 58 4.09 -5.48 -12.78
C ASN A 58 4.58 -5.75 -11.36
N GLY A 59 4.19 -4.93 -10.39
CA GLY A 59 4.55 -5.10 -8.98
C GLY A 59 3.88 -6.31 -8.34
N THR A 60 2.59 -6.50 -8.60
CA THR A 60 1.81 -7.63 -8.04
C THR A 60 2.32 -8.98 -8.48
N LYS A 61 2.78 -9.12 -9.73
CA LYS A 61 3.40 -10.36 -10.25
C LYS A 61 4.63 -10.85 -9.48
N LYS A 62 5.27 -9.97 -8.70
CA LYS A 62 6.47 -10.32 -7.92
C LYS A 62 6.14 -11.08 -6.62
N TYR A 63 4.87 -11.12 -6.23
CA TYR A 63 4.46 -11.65 -4.94
C TYR A 63 3.16 -12.47 -5.06
N ALA A 64 3.08 -13.59 -4.35
CA ALA A 64 1.83 -14.35 -4.23
C ALA A 64 0.73 -13.56 -3.51
N ARG A 65 1.10 -12.60 -2.65
CA ARG A 65 0.21 -11.69 -1.92
C ARG A 65 0.76 -10.28 -1.97
N SER A 66 -0.09 -9.31 -2.32
CA SER A 66 0.29 -7.90 -2.45
C SER A 66 -0.61 -7.00 -1.62
N ILE A 67 0.00 -6.03 -0.94
CA ILE A 67 -0.67 -4.82 -0.45
C ILE A 67 -0.16 -3.68 -1.33
N VAL A 68 -1.08 -3.04 -2.06
CA VAL A 68 -0.77 -1.99 -3.04
C VAL A 68 -1.05 -0.62 -2.41
N LEU A 69 -0.06 0.27 -2.41
CA LEU A 69 -0.24 1.65 -1.94
C LEU A 69 -0.86 2.53 -3.04
N PHE A 70 -1.93 3.23 -2.67
CA PHE A 70 -2.56 4.32 -3.41
C PHE A 70 -2.91 5.48 -2.47
N HIS A 71 -3.31 6.60 -3.05
CA HIS A 71 -3.85 7.77 -2.37
C HIS A 71 -5.18 8.18 -3.02
N ASP A 72 -6.16 8.55 -2.19
CA ASP A 72 -7.53 8.90 -2.55
C ASP A 72 -7.86 10.38 -2.30
N SER A 73 -6.83 11.21 -2.09
CA SER A 73 -6.99 12.67 -1.93
C SER A 73 -7.62 13.31 -3.18
N SER A 74 -8.25 14.48 -3.03
CA SER A 74 -9.06 15.13 -4.07
C SER A 74 -8.32 15.34 -5.41
N ASN A 75 -7.00 15.51 -5.39
CA ASN A 75 -6.17 15.72 -6.58
C ASN A 75 -5.69 14.42 -7.25
N LYS A 76 -6.11 13.23 -6.78
CA LYS A 76 -5.67 11.92 -7.28
C LYS A 76 -6.56 11.37 -8.40
N HIS A 77 -6.94 12.23 -9.34
CA HIS A 77 -7.76 11.84 -10.50
C HIS A 77 -7.12 10.73 -11.33
N ALA A 78 -5.80 10.75 -11.51
CA ALA A 78 -5.09 9.73 -12.27
C ALA A 78 -5.18 8.33 -11.62
N THR A 79 -5.22 8.27 -10.28
CA THR A 79 -5.44 7.04 -9.53
C THR A 79 -6.82 6.48 -9.81
N VAL A 80 -7.86 7.31 -9.65
CA VAL A 80 -9.26 6.91 -9.88
C VAL A 80 -9.43 6.37 -11.31
N SER A 81 -8.90 7.08 -12.32
CA SER A 81 -8.97 6.64 -13.71
C SER A 81 -8.23 5.33 -14.00
N ALA A 82 -7.25 4.93 -13.19
CA ALA A 82 -6.51 3.68 -13.37
C ALA A 82 -7.19 2.46 -12.73
N LEU A 83 -8.08 2.66 -11.73
CA LEU A 83 -8.62 1.58 -10.90
C LEU A 83 -9.39 0.53 -11.70
N ASP A 84 -10.23 0.94 -12.66
CA ASP A 84 -11.03 0.01 -13.45
C ASP A 84 -10.16 -0.98 -14.26
N GLY A 85 -9.12 -0.47 -14.93
CA GLY A 85 -8.15 -1.28 -15.67
C GLY A 85 -7.37 -2.24 -14.77
N ILE A 86 -6.93 -1.75 -13.62
CA ILE A 86 -6.21 -2.55 -12.60
C ILE A 86 -7.08 -3.70 -12.11
N ILE A 87 -8.31 -3.41 -11.68
CA ILE A 87 -9.24 -4.40 -11.11
C ILE A 87 -9.55 -5.47 -12.15
N LYS A 88 -9.94 -5.08 -13.37
CA LYS A 88 -10.27 -6.02 -14.45
C LYS A 88 -9.10 -6.94 -14.78
N LYS A 89 -7.89 -6.38 -14.88
CA LYS A 89 -6.70 -7.14 -15.30
C LYS A 89 -6.18 -8.06 -14.22
N LEU A 90 -6.20 -7.65 -12.96
CA LEU A 90 -5.83 -8.52 -11.83
C LEU A 90 -6.85 -9.64 -11.64
N LYS A 91 -8.16 -9.35 -11.71
CA LYS A 91 -9.19 -10.41 -11.68
C LYS A 91 -9.00 -11.42 -12.81
N LYS A 92 -8.71 -10.96 -14.04
CA LYS A 92 -8.41 -11.84 -15.19
C LYS A 92 -7.15 -12.70 -14.96
N GLN A 93 -6.20 -12.23 -14.17
CA GLN A 93 -4.99 -12.98 -13.79
C GLN A 93 -5.21 -13.90 -12.58
N GLY A 94 -6.44 -14.02 -12.07
CA GLY A 94 -6.78 -14.90 -10.95
C GLY A 94 -6.57 -14.29 -9.56
N TYR A 95 -6.29 -12.99 -9.48
CA TYR A 95 -6.21 -12.33 -8.17
C TYR A 95 -7.59 -12.13 -7.56
N ILE A 96 -7.64 -12.26 -6.24
CA ILE A 96 -8.78 -11.90 -5.40
C ILE A 96 -8.43 -10.60 -4.69
N PHE A 97 -9.42 -9.71 -4.59
CA PHE A 97 -9.33 -8.48 -3.80
C PHE A 97 -10.07 -8.69 -2.50
N ASP A 98 -9.46 -8.31 -1.38
CA ASP A 98 -10.04 -8.44 -0.06
C ASP A 98 -9.63 -7.26 0.84
N CYS A 99 -10.39 -7.03 1.89
CA CYS A 99 -10.19 -5.97 2.86
C CYS A 99 -9.13 -6.36 3.90
N LEU A 100 -8.33 -5.38 4.34
CA LEU A 100 -7.44 -5.57 5.48
C LEU A 100 -8.25 -5.65 6.77
N THR A 101 -7.95 -6.65 7.59
CA THR A 101 -8.43 -6.82 8.96
C THR A 101 -7.23 -7.20 9.82
N ASN A 102 -7.32 -7.06 11.14
CA ASN A 102 -6.26 -7.49 12.08
C ASN A 102 -5.93 -9.00 12.04
N LYS A 103 -6.69 -9.81 11.29
CA LYS A 103 -6.42 -11.23 11.03
C LYS A 103 -5.51 -11.45 9.80
N VAL A 104 -5.37 -10.45 8.94
CA VAL A 104 -4.50 -10.53 7.76
C VAL A 104 -3.06 -10.37 8.20
N LYS A 105 -2.19 -11.34 7.86
CA LYS A 105 -0.76 -11.25 8.15
C LYS A 105 -0.17 -9.94 7.60
N PRO A 106 0.47 -9.10 8.43
CA PRO A 106 1.04 -7.84 7.98
C PRO A 106 2.08 -8.00 6.86
N ILE A 107 2.19 -6.96 6.03
CA ILE A 107 3.40 -6.68 5.25
C ILE A 107 4.01 -5.46 5.93
N ILE A 108 5.23 -5.60 6.41
CA ILE A 108 5.95 -4.55 7.14
C ILE A 108 7.31 -4.33 6.49
N PHE A 109 7.78 -3.09 6.50
CA PHE A 109 9.14 -2.79 6.10
C PHE A 109 10.15 -3.39 7.09
N LYS A 110 11.27 -3.84 6.53
CA LYS A 110 12.42 -4.30 7.30
C LYS A 110 13.57 -3.34 7.02
N LYS A 111 14.29 -2.98 8.09
CA LYS A 111 15.58 -2.33 7.99
C LYS A 111 16.67 -3.38 7.95
#